data_AF-A0A9D7T5J2-F1
#
_entry.id   AF-A0A9D7T5J2-F1
#
_cell.length_a   1.000
_cell.length_b   1.000
_cell.length_c   1.000
_cell.angle_alpha   90.00
_cell.angle_beta   90.00
_cell.angle_gamma   90.00
#
_symmetry.space_group_name_H-M   'P 1'
#
loop_
_entity.id
_entity.type
_entity.pdbx_description
1 polymer ?
#
loop_
_entity_poly.entity_id
_entity_poly.type
_entity_poly.pdbx_seq_one_letter_code
_entity_poly.pdbx_strand_id
1 'polypeptide(L)'
;MAISVHSSAKTLGSGGKVIGTLFFSVFLTMGLFFEVMVVKHTVKNLATFGWNQTQATILASEITPPKDDESDPTLHVRYTYIAGGSQFEAQQYARDALAHETRDAYQLVERFQPGVQVPCWFNPQNHSESVLARKSPLQALLVLFPLIFVVIGGGGIWALWFWRGKKSNPENNAPQQPISNRPPATGTSRLAMGIFFSIFLLVGVGVGYGFFVRPVIKIVAARNWPTVSCEILSSRVKTHSSDDGSTYSVDVVYRYTYQNRTYTANRYHFFTGSSSGYDGKAKAVRRFPAGGHASCFVNPADPTEAVLERGFTTMLWFGFIPLIFAVVGFFGVLHAIKGKTNPHLPPKHAFNTSVRSGGADPTFTNTDTAGPGTLQPSASPKVKLFGLAFAAVFWNGIVSVFLFNVSWSGMGLFMGLFLLPFIAVGLGLIGGVFYQAMALFNPRPRLTVSRTIARPGDTIELSWAIEGRIDRLQRLQISLEGREEATYRRGTDNVTDKEVFARIPLLDTVDPIAMHSGSAKLQIPPDAMHSFKSANNKIVWALMLHGEIPRWPDIKDEYPYGIAPKPLAK
;
A
#
# COMPACT_ATOMS: atom_id res chain seq x y z
N MET A 1 33.15 38.09 -13.76
CA MET A 1 32.26 37.28 -14.63
C MET A 1 31.73 36.12 -13.79
N ALA A 2 30.59 36.30 -13.13
CA ALA A 2 30.02 35.32 -12.21
C ALA A 2 28.92 34.53 -12.92
N ILE A 3 29.14 33.24 -13.12
CA ILE A 3 28.13 32.34 -13.70
C ILE A 3 27.19 31.93 -12.57
N SER A 4 26.03 32.59 -12.51
CA SER A 4 24.91 32.23 -11.65
C SER A 4 24.28 30.93 -12.17
N VAL A 5 24.45 29.83 -11.44
CA VAL A 5 23.70 28.58 -11.67
C VAL A 5 22.47 28.61 -10.77
N HIS A 6 21.35 29.10 -11.29
CA HIS A 6 20.04 28.98 -10.66
C HIS A 6 19.56 27.52 -10.75
N SER A 7 19.40 26.86 -9.60
CA SER A 7 18.67 25.60 -9.47
C SER A 7 17.17 25.85 -9.63
N SER A 8 16.70 25.89 -10.88
CA SER A 8 15.28 25.89 -11.20
C SER A 8 14.71 24.49 -10.98
N ALA A 9 13.73 24.36 -10.09
CA ALA A 9 12.88 23.16 -10.03
C ALA A 9 12.20 22.99 -11.38
N LYS A 10 12.74 22.09 -12.22
CA LYS A 10 12.23 21.83 -13.58
C LYS A 10 10.77 21.41 -13.48
N THR A 11 9.87 22.28 -13.91
CA THR A 11 8.53 21.88 -14.33
C THR A 11 8.68 20.85 -15.44
N LEU A 12 7.93 19.74 -15.34
CA LEU A 12 7.95 18.69 -16.38
C LEU A 12 7.67 19.36 -17.74
N GLY A 13 8.63 19.28 -18.66
CA GLY A 13 8.46 19.76 -20.03
C GLY A 13 7.30 19.04 -20.72
N SER A 14 6.82 19.56 -21.86
CA SER A 14 5.66 19.02 -22.57
C SER A 14 5.74 17.51 -22.82
N GLY A 15 6.93 16.97 -23.13
CA GLY A 15 7.16 15.52 -23.25
C GLY A 15 6.94 14.73 -21.96
N GLY A 16 7.35 15.27 -20.81
CA GLY A 16 7.09 14.66 -19.50
C GLY A 16 5.60 14.61 -19.16
N LYS A 17 4.83 15.63 -19.54
CA LYS A 17 3.37 15.64 -19.36
C LYS A 17 2.68 14.58 -20.21
N VAL A 18 3.14 14.37 -21.45
CA VAL A 18 2.60 13.33 -22.34
C VAL A 18 2.88 11.94 -21.76
N ILE A 19 4.12 11.67 -21.34
CA ILE A 19 4.48 10.38 -20.71
C ILE A 19 3.67 10.17 -19.42
N GLY A 20 3.56 11.18 -18.57
CA GLY A 20 2.76 11.11 -17.36
C GLY A 20 1.27 10.86 -17.65
N THR A 21 0.73 11.48 -18.71
CA THR A 21 -0.66 11.26 -19.12
C THR A 21 -0.88 9.82 -19.59
N LEU A 22 0.06 9.26 -20.37
CA LEU A 22 0.00 7.86 -20.81
C LEU A 22 0.08 6.89 -19.62
N PHE A 23 0.92 7.20 -18.63
CA PHE A 23 1.03 6.39 -17.42
C PHE A 23 -0.30 6.39 -16.64
N PHE A 24 -0.87 7.57 -16.35
CA PHE A 24 -2.10 7.67 -15.58
C PHE A 24 -3.35 7.23 -16.35
N SER A 25 -3.35 7.28 -17.69
CA SER A 25 -4.48 6.82 -18.49
C SER A 25 -4.70 5.32 -18.38
N VAL A 26 -3.63 4.52 -18.25
CA VAL A 26 -3.73 3.06 -18.00
C VAL A 26 -4.52 2.78 -16.71
N PHE A 27 -4.24 3.52 -15.64
CA PHE A 27 -4.98 3.39 -14.37
C PHE A 27 -6.43 3.81 -14.50
N LEU A 28 -6.71 4.90 -15.22
CA LEU A 28 -8.07 5.40 -15.40
C LEU A 28 -8.94 4.47 -16.24
N THR A 29 -8.43 4.01 -17.40
CA THR A 29 -9.20 3.14 -18.31
C THR A 29 -9.46 1.79 -17.67
N MET A 30 -8.44 1.19 -17.07
CA MET A 30 -8.56 -0.08 -16.35
C MET A 30 -9.47 0.03 -15.14
N GLY A 31 -9.29 1.09 -14.34
CA GLY A 31 -10.11 1.37 -13.17
C GLY A 31 -11.59 1.48 -13.54
N LEU A 32 -11.93 2.25 -14.58
CA LEU A 32 -13.31 2.40 -15.05
C LEU A 32 -13.91 1.10 -15.58
N PHE A 33 -13.12 0.29 -16.29
CA PHE A 33 -13.57 -1.01 -16.79
C PHE A 33 -13.98 -1.94 -15.64
N PHE A 34 -13.10 -2.13 -14.65
CA PHE A 34 -13.41 -2.95 -13.48
C PHE A 34 -14.51 -2.34 -12.62
N GLU A 35 -14.57 -1.01 -12.50
CA GLU A 35 -15.62 -0.31 -11.78
C GLU A 35 -16.99 -0.67 -12.36
N VAL A 36 -17.17 -0.54 -13.68
CA VAL A 36 -18.45 -0.87 -14.35
C VAL A 36 -18.83 -2.34 -14.14
N MET A 37 -17.87 -3.25 -14.29
CA MET A 37 -18.10 -4.69 -14.11
C MET A 37 -18.56 -5.02 -12.68
N VAL A 38 -17.82 -4.52 -11.68
CA VAL A 38 -18.08 -4.79 -10.25
C VAL A 38 -19.36 -4.11 -9.79
N VAL A 39 -19.61 -2.86 -10.20
CA VAL A 39 -20.85 -2.13 -9.89
C VAL A 39 -22.06 -2.87 -10.47
N LYS A 40 -22.01 -3.32 -11.73
CA LYS A 40 -23.11 -4.04 -12.37
C LYS A 40 -23.51 -5.30 -11.58
N HIS A 41 -22.53 -6.10 -11.13
CA HIS A 41 -22.79 -7.28 -10.31
C HIS A 41 -23.29 -6.91 -8.90
N THR A 42 -22.68 -5.89 -8.29
CA THR A 42 -23.02 -5.44 -6.94
C THR A 42 -24.45 -4.88 -6.87
N VAL A 43 -24.86 -4.06 -7.83
CA VAL A 43 -26.21 -3.49 -7.89
C VAL A 43 -27.26 -4.61 -8.00
N LYS A 44 -27.04 -5.62 -8.84
CA LYS A 44 -27.93 -6.78 -8.96
C LYS A 44 -28.04 -7.55 -7.65
N ASN A 45 -26.93 -7.76 -6.94
CA ASN A 45 -26.93 -8.46 -5.66
C ASN A 45 -27.61 -7.63 -4.56
N LEU A 46 -27.34 -6.32 -4.48
CA LEU A 46 -27.94 -5.43 -3.50
C LEU A 46 -29.44 -5.22 -3.72
N ALA A 47 -29.91 -5.25 -4.97
CA ALA A 47 -31.33 -5.17 -5.29
C ALA A 47 -32.15 -6.26 -4.55
N THR A 48 -31.57 -7.46 -4.32
CA THR A 48 -32.21 -8.55 -3.57
C THR A 48 -32.48 -8.23 -2.09
N PHE A 49 -31.85 -7.19 -1.53
CA PHE A 49 -32.14 -6.75 -0.16
C PHE A 49 -33.41 -5.90 -0.07
N GLY A 50 -33.84 -5.28 -1.17
CA GLY A 50 -35.11 -4.58 -1.27
C GLY A 50 -36.28 -5.48 -1.66
N TRP A 51 -36.06 -6.79 -1.77
CA TRP A 51 -37.08 -7.77 -2.14
C TRP A 51 -37.93 -8.18 -0.95
N ASN A 52 -39.21 -8.45 -1.23
CA ASN A 52 -40.15 -8.88 -0.21
C ASN A 52 -39.88 -10.33 0.17
N GLN A 53 -40.00 -10.64 1.46
CA GLN A 53 -39.79 -12.00 1.97
C GLN A 53 -41.12 -12.74 2.05
N THR A 54 -41.13 -14.01 1.63
CA THR A 54 -42.25 -14.95 1.80
C THR A 54 -41.70 -16.34 2.15
N GLN A 55 -42.60 -17.29 2.46
CA GLN A 55 -42.23 -18.69 2.65
C GLN A 55 -42.29 -19.43 1.32
N ALA A 56 -41.19 -20.06 0.94
CA ALA A 56 -41.13 -20.99 -0.17
C ALA A 56 -41.22 -22.42 0.33
N THR A 57 -42.00 -23.26 -0.34
CA THR A 57 -42.01 -24.70 -0.12
C THR A 57 -41.09 -25.35 -1.14
N ILE A 58 -40.09 -26.10 -0.67
CA ILE A 58 -39.18 -26.84 -1.56
C ILE A 58 -39.95 -27.99 -2.21
N LEU A 59 -39.91 -28.06 -3.54
CA LEU A 59 -40.53 -29.12 -4.33
C LEU A 59 -39.52 -30.26 -4.57
N ALA A 60 -38.30 -29.91 -4.96
CA ALA A 60 -37.22 -30.85 -5.21
C ALA A 60 -35.87 -30.17 -4.97
N SER A 61 -34.87 -30.93 -4.54
CA SER A 61 -33.49 -30.46 -4.42
C SER A 61 -32.56 -31.58 -4.85
N GLU A 62 -31.95 -31.39 -6.01
CA GLU A 62 -31.13 -32.40 -6.68
C GLU A 62 -29.77 -31.81 -7.03
N ILE A 63 -28.75 -32.67 -7.07
CA ILE A 63 -27.44 -32.32 -7.62
C ILE A 63 -27.28 -33.06 -8.93
N THR A 64 -27.02 -32.31 -9.99
CA THR A 64 -26.47 -32.90 -11.20
C THR A 64 -24.98 -33.13 -10.97
N PRO A 65 -24.49 -34.38 -11.00
CA PRO A 65 -23.08 -34.64 -10.87
C PRO A 65 -22.31 -33.96 -12.02
N PRO A 66 -21.05 -33.61 -11.80
CA PRO A 66 -20.20 -33.04 -12.84
C PRO A 66 -20.09 -34.02 -14.01
N LYS A 67 -20.16 -33.48 -15.24
CA LYS A 67 -20.12 -34.27 -16.49
C LYS A 67 -18.70 -34.72 -16.84
N ASP A 68 -17.70 -33.98 -16.36
CA ASP A 68 -16.28 -34.13 -16.67
C ASP A 68 -15.43 -33.54 -15.51
N ASP A 69 -14.12 -33.50 -15.72
CA ASP A 69 -13.16 -32.97 -14.74
C ASP A 69 -13.12 -31.43 -14.70
N GLU A 70 -13.89 -30.74 -15.55
CA GLU A 70 -13.95 -29.28 -15.64
C GLU A 70 -15.22 -28.68 -15.01
N SER A 71 -16.31 -29.44 -15.05
CA SER A 71 -17.63 -29.03 -14.55
C SER A 71 -17.75 -29.13 -13.03
N ASP A 72 -18.46 -28.17 -12.43
CA ASP A 72 -18.88 -28.21 -11.03
C ASP A 72 -20.20 -28.99 -10.88
N PRO A 73 -20.45 -29.61 -9.71
CA PRO A 73 -21.77 -30.11 -9.39
C PRO A 73 -22.77 -28.95 -9.37
N THR A 74 -23.88 -29.11 -10.09
CA THR A 74 -24.94 -28.09 -10.16
C THR A 74 -26.05 -28.44 -9.18
N LEU A 75 -26.32 -27.53 -8.25
CA LEU A 75 -27.48 -27.60 -7.37
C LEU A 75 -28.73 -27.11 -8.12
N HIS A 76 -29.73 -27.98 -8.24
CA HIS A 76 -31.07 -27.67 -8.74
C HIS A 76 -32.07 -27.71 -7.58
N VAL A 77 -32.43 -26.55 -7.03
CA VAL A 77 -33.51 -26.46 -6.03
C VAL A 77 -34.74 -25.89 -6.68
N ARG A 78 -35.79 -26.69 -6.86
CA ARG A 78 -37.10 -26.25 -7.30
C ARG A 78 -37.96 -25.93 -6.09
N TYR A 79 -38.61 -24.77 -6.10
CA TYR A 79 -39.47 -24.36 -5.00
C TYR A 79 -40.65 -23.54 -5.52
N THR A 80 -41.72 -23.54 -4.74
CA THR A 80 -42.89 -22.72 -5.00
C THR A 80 -43.09 -21.69 -3.89
N TYR A 81 -43.58 -20.52 -4.26
CA TYR A 81 -43.83 -19.41 -3.35
C TYR A 81 -45.04 -18.61 -3.81
N ILE A 82 -45.63 -17.85 -2.89
CA ILE A 82 -46.77 -16.98 -3.18
C ILE A 82 -46.28 -15.53 -3.22
N ALA A 83 -46.56 -14.82 -4.31
CA ALA A 83 -46.26 -13.41 -4.51
C ALA A 83 -47.46 -12.68 -5.13
N GLY A 84 -47.91 -11.60 -4.49
CA GLY A 84 -49.04 -10.82 -5.01
C GLY A 84 -50.35 -11.61 -5.15
N GLY A 85 -50.57 -12.64 -4.34
CA GLY A 85 -51.76 -13.50 -4.39
C GLY A 85 -51.70 -14.65 -5.41
N SER A 86 -50.65 -14.71 -6.23
CA SER A 86 -50.43 -15.80 -7.20
C SER A 86 -49.29 -16.71 -6.77
N GLN A 87 -49.40 -18.00 -7.10
CA GLN A 87 -48.36 -18.99 -6.87
C GLN A 87 -47.36 -18.98 -8.04
N PHE A 88 -46.07 -18.96 -7.72
CA PHE A 88 -44.97 -19.01 -8.68
C PHE A 88 -44.07 -20.21 -8.38
N GLU A 89 -43.40 -20.71 -9.42
CA GLU A 89 -42.34 -21.70 -9.30
C GLU A 89 -41.01 -21.06 -9.74
N ALA A 90 -39.94 -21.31 -8.99
CA ALA A 90 -38.61 -20.86 -9.33
C ALA A 90 -37.56 -21.91 -8.96
N GLN A 91 -36.35 -21.70 -9.49
CA GLN A 91 -35.23 -22.64 -9.35
C GLN A 91 -33.94 -21.98 -8.84
N GLN A 92 -34.00 -20.68 -8.51
CA GLN A 92 -32.81 -19.86 -8.34
C GLN A 92 -32.36 -19.83 -6.87
N TYR A 93 -31.19 -20.40 -6.58
CA TYR A 93 -30.63 -20.36 -5.22
C TYR A 93 -30.17 -18.93 -4.84
N ALA A 94 -29.36 -18.28 -5.68
CA ALA A 94 -28.86 -16.91 -5.44
C ALA A 94 -28.70 -16.11 -6.75
N ARG A 95 -28.68 -14.77 -6.65
CA ARG A 95 -28.45 -13.87 -7.78
C ARG A 95 -27.02 -13.99 -8.29
N ASP A 96 -26.85 -14.16 -9.60
CA ASP A 96 -25.55 -14.37 -10.27
C ASP A 96 -24.68 -15.48 -9.63
N ALA A 97 -25.28 -16.42 -8.89
CA ALA A 97 -24.69 -17.74 -8.75
C ALA A 97 -24.92 -18.39 -10.10
N LEU A 98 -23.92 -18.31 -10.99
CA LEU A 98 -23.83 -19.27 -12.07
C LEU A 98 -24.07 -20.64 -11.44
N ALA A 99 -24.83 -21.49 -12.12
CA ALA A 99 -25.12 -22.88 -11.75
C ALA A 99 -23.86 -23.69 -11.32
N HIS A 100 -22.67 -23.14 -11.53
CA HIS A 100 -21.34 -23.70 -11.36
C HIS A 100 -20.62 -23.36 -10.03
N GLU A 101 -21.17 -22.57 -9.09
CA GLU A 101 -20.40 -22.16 -7.89
C GLU A 101 -20.96 -22.65 -6.55
N THR A 102 -21.25 -23.94 -6.40
CA THR A 102 -21.46 -24.48 -5.04
C THR A 102 -20.49 -25.60 -4.73
N ARG A 103 -19.28 -25.20 -4.32
CA ARG A 103 -18.34 -26.05 -3.56
C ARG A 103 -18.96 -26.66 -2.29
N ASP A 104 -20.17 -26.25 -1.93
CA ASP A 104 -21.00 -26.74 -0.83
C ASP A 104 -22.36 -27.31 -1.31
N ALA A 105 -22.47 -27.72 -2.58
CA ALA A 105 -23.74 -28.18 -3.17
C ALA A 105 -24.37 -29.32 -2.34
N TYR A 106 -23.57 -30.29 -1.90
CA TYR A 106 -24.02 -31.41 -1.08
C TYR A 106 -24.56 -30.97 0.29
N GLN A 107 -23.94 -29.94 0.89
CA GLN A 107 -24.45 -29.34 2.13
C GLN A 107 -25.82 -28.67 1.91
N LEU A 108 -25.99 -28.00 0.77
CA LEU A 108 -27.23 -27.31 0.44
C LEU A 108 -28.38 -28.26 0.15
N VAL A 109 -28.13 -29.42 -0.49
CA VAL A 109 -29.17 -30.45 -0.67
C VAL A 109 -29.72 -30.94 0.65
N GLU A 110 -28.86 -31.22 1.62
CA GLU A 110 -29.31 -31.65 2.96
C GLU A 110 -30.15 -30.59 3.66
N ARG A 111 -29.92 -29.31 3.36
CA ARG A 111 -30.67 -28.19 3.91
C ARG A 111 -32.03 -27.97 3.21
N PHE A 112 -32.12 -28.25 1.91
CA PHE A 112 -33.32 -28.01 1.10
C PHE A 112 -34.07 -29.31 0.80
N GLN A 113 -34.46 -30.05 1.83
CA GLN A 113 -35.25 -31.27 1.63
C GLN A 113 -36.67 -30.95 1.11
N PRO A 114 -37.26 -31.78 0.23
CA PRO A 114 -38.63 -31.61 -0.23
C PRO A 114 -39.64 -31.45 0.92
N GLY A 115 -40.59 -30.53 0.76
CA GLY A 115 -41.60 -30.21 1.77
C GLY A 115 -41.14 -29.27 2.89
N VAL A 116 -39.84 -28.97 3.00
CA VAL A 116 -39.34 -27.97 3.95
C VAL A 116 -39.76 -26.58 3.50
N GLN A 117 -40.25 -25.77 4.44
CA GLN A 117 -40.49 -24.35 4.21
C GLN A 117 -39.26 -23.53 4.56
N VAL A 118 -38.82 -22.70 3.62
CA VAL A 118 -37.65 -21.82 3.78
C VAL A 118 -38.01 -20.38 3.39
N PRO A 119 -37.37 -19.38 4.01
CA PRO A 119 -37.56 -18.00 3.57
C PRO A 119 -37.02 -17.84 2.14
N CYS A 120 -37.82 -17.25 1.26
CA CYS A 120 -37.38 -16.77 -0.05
C CYS A 120 -37.64 -15.26 -0.18
N TRP A 121 -36.85 -14.63 -1.04
CA TRP A 121 -37.02 -13.22 -1.40
C TRP A 121 -37.45 -13.13 -2.85
N PHE A 122 -38.53 -12.41 -3.13
CA PHE A 122 -39.03 -12.21 -4.50
C PHE A 122 -39.04 -10.72 -4.88
N ASN A 123 -38.85 -10.48 -6.16
CA ASN A 123 -38.82 -9.14 -6.72
C ASN A 123 -40.24 -8.53 -6.75
N PRO A 124 -40.50 -7.41 -6.06
CA PRO A 124 -41.84 -6.80 -6.03
C PRO A 124 -42.24 -6.16 -7.37
N GLN A 125 -41.29 -5.82 -8.24
CA GLN A 125 -41.59 -5.31 -9.58
C GLN A 125 -41.82 -6.45 -10.60
N ASN A 126 -41.24 -7.62 -10.36
CA ASN A 126 -41.38 -8.80 -11.21
C ASN A 126 -41.52 -10.06 -10.36
N HIS A 127 -42.76 -10.42 -9.99
CA HIS A 127 -43.04 -11.51 -9.05
C HIS A 127 -42.50 -12.89 -9.47
N SER A 128 -42.12 -13.09 -10.75
CA SER A 128 -41.49 -14.31 -11.25
C SER A 128 -40.02 -14.49 -10.83
N GLU A 129 -39.36 -13.41 -10.41
CA GLU A 129 -37.97 -13.47 -9.93
C GLU A 129 -37.93 -13.69 -8.42
N SER A 130 -37.17 -14.70 -7.99
CA SER A 130 -36.92 -14.96 -6.57
C SER A 130 -35.56 -15.59 -6.31
N VAL A 131 -35.11 -15.55 -5.05
CA VAL A 131 -33.87 -16.19 -4.57
C VAL A 131 -34.07 -16.81 -3.19
N LEU A 132 -33.38 -17.92 -2.91
CA LEU A 132 -33.34 -18.58 -1.59
C LEU A 132 -32.19 -18.10 -0.69
N ALA A 133 -31.20 -17.39 -1.25
CA ALA A 133 -30.05 -16.90 -0.52
C ALA A 133 -29.55 -15.56 -1.08
N ARG A 134 -29.06 -14.70 -0.17
CA ARG A 134 -28.47 -13.39 -0.48
C ARG A 134 -26.99 -13.41 -0.14
N LYS A 135 -26.14 -12.90 -1.04
CA LYS A 135 -24.71 -12.72 -0.77
C LYS A 135 -24.51 -11.64 0.30
N SER A 136 -23.39 -11.68 1.01
CA SER A 136 -23.11 -10.69 2.06
C SER A 136 -23.05 -9.27 1.47
N PRO A 137 -23.70 -8.27 2.08
CA PRO A 137 -23.65 -6.90 1.59
C PRO A 137 -22.25 -6.29 1.70
N LEU A 138 -21.37 -6.85 2.55
CA LEU A 138 -19.97 -6.45 2.64
C LEU A 138 -19.20 -6.65 1.32
N GLN A 139 -19.67 -7.52 0.42
CA GLN A 139 -19.09 -7.64 -0.91
C GLN A 139 -19.20 -6.34 -1.73
N ALA A 140 -20.16 -5.46 -1.42
CA ALA A 140 -20.27 -4.16 -2.06
C ALA A 140 -19.05 -3.26 -1.81
N LEU A 141 -18.28 -3.50 -0.73
CA LEU A 141 -17.02 -2.79 -0.49
C LEU A 141 -15.97 -3.08 -1.57
N LEU A 142 -16.10 -4.15 -2.36
CA LEU A 142 -15.21 -4.42 -3.49
C LEU A 142 -15.32 -3.35 -4.59
N VAL A 143 -16.44 -2.61 -4.68
CA VAL A 143 -16.59 -1.47 -5.61
C VAL A 143 -15.54 -0.39 -5.33
N LEU A 144 -15.14 -0.22 -4.07
CA LEU A 144 -14.17 0.80 -3.69
C LEU A 144 -12.75 0.51 -4.18
N PHE A 145 -12.42 -0.75 -4.50
CA PHE A 145 -11.09 -1.14 -4.96
C PHE A 145 -10.75 -0.59 -6.36
N PRO A 146 -11.54 -0.83 -7.42
CA PRO A 146 -11.32 -0.20 -8.72
C PRO A 146 -11.37 1.33 -8.69
N LEU A 147 -12.23 1.91 -7.84
CA LEU A 147 -12.36 3.35 -7.66
C LEU A 147 -11.05 4.03 -7.26
N ILE A 148 -10.20 3.36 -6.46
CA ILE A 148 -8.86 3.88 -6.09
C ILE A 148 -8.04 4.17 -7.35
N PHE A 149 -8.05 3.26 -8.34
CA PHE A 149 -7.30 3.43 -9.58
C PHE A 149 -7.90 4.51 -10.47
N VAL A 150 -9.23 4.66 -10.48
CA VAL A 150 -9.92 5.77 -11.15
C VAL A 150 -9.48 7.11 -10.56
N VAL A 151 -9.43 7.22 -9.23
CA VAL A 151 -8.99 8.43 -8.53
C VAL A 151 -7.52 8.72 -8.78
N ILE A 152 -6.64 7.72 -8.73
CA ILE A 152 -5.21 7.89 -9.00
C ILE A 152 -4.98 8.29 -10.46
N GLY A 153 -5.63 7.61 -11.42
CA GLY A 153 -5.50 7.90 -12.84
C GLY A 153 -6.06 9.26 -13.22
N GLY A 154 -7.33 9.53 -12.87
CA GLY A 154 -7.99 10.81 -13.15
C GLY A 154 -7.34 11.98 -12.41
N GLY A 155 -7.00 11.79 -11.13
CA GLY A 155 -6.31 12.78 -10.31
C GLY A 155 -4.90 13.09 -10.81
N GLY A 156 -4.16 12.07 -11.25
CA GLY A 156 -2.82 12.21 -11.84
C GLY A 156 -2.84 13.00 -13.15
N ILE A 157 -3.77 12.70 -14.06
CA ILE A 157 -3.95 13.46 -15.31
C ILE A 157 -4.35 14.90 -15.00
N TRP A 158 -5.32 15.10 -14.10
CA TRP A 158 -5.76 16.43 -13.71
C TRP A 158 -4.59 17.25 -13.12
N ALA A 159 -3.80 16.65 -12.24
CA ALA A 159 -2.63 17.28 -11.64
C ALA A 159 -1.59 17.71 -12.70
N LEU A 160 -1.27 16.85 -13.67
CA LEU A 160 -0.28 17.16 -14.70
C LEU A 160 -0.64 18.37 -15.58
N TRP A 161 -1.93 18.53 -15.88
CA TRP A 161 -2.41 19.55 -16.82
C TRP A 161 -2.90 20.82 -16.14
N PHE A 162 -3.59 20.68 -15.01
CA PHE A 162 -4.29 21.79 -14.36
C PHE A 162 -3.62 22.27 -13.07
N TRP A 163 -2.70 21.50 -12.47
CA TRP A 163 -1.92 21.96 -11.32
C TRP A 163 -0.84 22.94 -11.78
N ARG A 164 -1.23 24.20 -11.97
CA ARG A 164 -0.30 25.32 -12.10
C ARG A 164 0.20 25.68 -10.71
N GLY A 165 1.38 25.18 -10.34
CA GLY A 165 2.19 25.88 -9.33
C GLY A 165 2.31 27.34 -9.74
N LYS A 166 2.03 28.29 -8.83
CA LYS A 166 2.10 29.74 -9.06
C LYS A 166 3.35 30.04 -9.89
N LYS A 167 3.18 30.45 -11.15
CA LYS A 167 4.28 30.94 -11.97
C LYS A 167 4.82 32.19 -11.29
N SER A 168 6.08 32.18 -10.85
CA SER A 168 6.80 33.41 -10.58
C SER A 168 6.93 34.16 -11.91
N ASN A 169 6.13 35.20 -12.11
CA ASN A 169 6.24 36.07 -13.28
C ASN A 169 7.54 36.90 -13.15
N PRO A 170 8.47 36.88 -14.10
CA PRO A 170 9.74 37.60 -13.98
C PRO A 170 9.62 39.14 -14.02
N GLU A 171 8.45 39.69 -14.37
CA GLU A 171 8.28 41.14 -14.61
C GLU A 171 7.65 41.95 -13.47
N ASN A 172 7.24 41.32 -12.36
CA ASN A 172 6.74 42.08 -11.20
C ASN A 172 7.82 42.19 -10.13
N ASN A 173 8.63 43.25 -10.21
CA ASN A 173 9.49 43.75 -9.12
C ASN A 173 8.66 44.39 -7.99
N ALA A 174 7.59 43.72 -7.54
CA ALA A 174 6.99 44.05 -6.26
C ALA A 174 7.80 43.33 -5.16
N PRO A 175 8.17 44.00 -4.05
CA PRO A 175 8.83 43.32 -2.94
C PRO A 175 7.96 42.14 -2.52
N GLN A 176 8.52 40.93 -2.61
CA GLN A 176 7.83 39.72 -2.17
C GLN A 176 7.49 39.89 -0.70
N GLN A 177 6.19 39.94 -0.37
CA GLN A 177 5.79 40.12 1.01
C GLN A 177 6.32 38.97 1.89
N PRO A 178 6.79 39.26 3.12
CA PRO A 178 7.24 38.25 4.06
C PRO A 178 6.17 37.18 4.29
N ILE A 179 6.62 35.93 4.39
CA ILE A 179 5.82 34.70 4.42
C ILE A 179 4.78 34.69 5.56
N SER A 180 4.96 35.52 6.60
CA SER A 180 4.03 35.69 7.72
C SER A 180 2.62 36.12 7.33
N ASN A 181 2.45 36.76 6.16
CA ASN A 181 1.18 37.38 5.76
C ASN A 181 0.34 36.56 4.77
N ARG A 182 0.74 35.32 4.42
CA ARG A 182 -0.04 34.46 3.52
C ARG A 182 -1.10 33.65 4.31
N PRO A 183 -2.38 33.66 3.92
CA PRO A 183 -3.40 32.87 4.61
C PRO A 183 -3.09 31.37 4.46
N PRO A 184 -3.17 30.56 5.54
CA PRO A 184 -2.95 29.12 5.46
C PRO A 184 -4.05 28.46 4.61
N ALA A 185 -3.67 27.49 3.78
CA ALA A 185 -4.62 26.71 2.99
C ALA A 185 -5.56 25.90 3.92
N THR A 186 -6.86 26.05 3.69
CA THR A 186 -7.99 25.63 4.52
C THR A 186 -8.17 24.10 4.62
N GLY A 187 -8.94 23.65 5.61
CA GLY A 187 -9.11 22.25 6.05
C GLY A 187 -9.65 21.23 5.05
N THR A 188 -10.01 21.63 3.83
CA THR A 188 -10.50 20.79 2.73
C THR A 188 -9.51 19.68 2.34
N SER A 189 -8.20 19.93 2.47
CA SER A 189 -7.17 18.94 2.12
C SER A 189 -7.04 17.79 3.13
N ARG A 190 -7.31 18.02 4.43
CA ARG A 190 -7.28 16.94 5.45
C ARG A 190 -8.48 16.03 5.32
N LEU A 191 -9.64 16.61 5.04
CA LEU A 191 -10.87 15.86 4.81
C LEU A 191 -10.71 14.94 3.59
N ALA A 192 -10.16 15.46 2.48
CA ALA A 192 -9.88 14.65 1.29
C ALA A 192 -8.90 13.49 1.56
N MET A 193 -7.82 13.73 2.31
CA MET A 193 -6.87 12.69 2.70
C MET A 193 -7.48 11.65 3.66
N GLY A 194 -8.27 12.10 4.62
CA GLY A 194 -9.02 11.22 5.53
C GLY A 194 -10.01 10.34 4.78
N ILE A 195 -10.73 10.89 3.80
CA ILE A 195 -11.64 10.15 2.91
C ILE A 195 -10.86 9.16 2.05
N PHE A 196 -9.74 9.59 1.46
CA PHE A 196 -8.92 8.70 0.64
C PHE A 196 -8.43 7.49 1.44
N PHE A 197 -7.82 7.69 2.61
CA PHE A 197 -7.33 6.59 3.42
C PHE A 197 -8.44 5.77 4.10
N SER A 198 -9.62 6.35 4.33
CA SER A 198 -10.76 5.59 4.86
C SER A 198 -11.28 4.56 3.86
N ILE A 199 -11.19 4.84 2.55
CA ILE A 199 -11.51 3.86 1.50
C ILE A 199 -10.59 2.64 1.62
N PHE A 200 -9.27 2.84 1.76
CA PHE A 200 -8.31 1.74 1.95
C PHE A 200 -8.61 0.94 3.23
N LEU A 201 -8.97 1.63 4.31
CA LEU A 201 -9.33 0.99 5.57
C LEU A 201 -10.61 0.15 5.43
N LEU A 202 -11.66 0.69 4.82
CA LEU A 202 -12.94 0.00 4.62
C LEU A 202 -12.79 -1.22 3.72
N VAL A 203 -12.06 -1.10 2.60
CA VAL A 203 -11.75 -2.22 1.71
C VAL A 203 -10.93 -3.27 2.46
N GLY A 204 -9.85 -2.87 3.11
CA GLY A 204 -8.96 -3.79 3.82
C GLY A 204 -9.66 -4.57 4.92
N VAL A 205 -10.47 -3.90 5.74
CA VAL A 205 -11.24 -4.53 6.83
C VAL A 205 -12.38 -5.39 6.28
N GLY A 206 -13.18 -4.88 5.33
CA GLY A 206 -14.33 -5.60 4.79
C GLY A 206 -13.95 -6.85 4.00
N VAL A 207 -13.02 -6.70 3.05
CA VAL A 207 -12.51 -7.81 2.24
C VAL A 207 -11.70 -8.76 3.11
N GLY A 208 -10.84 -8.24 3.99
CA GLY A 208 -10.05 -9.04 4.93
C GLY A 208 -10.92 -9.88 5.85
N TYR A 209 -12.05 -9.34 6.32
CA TYR A 209 -12.98 -10.09 7.14
C TYR A 209 -13.56 -11.30 6.39
N GLY A 210 -14.05 -11.08 5.16
CA GLY A 210 -14.69 -12.12 4.35
C GLY A 210 -13.73 -13.20 3.85
N PHE A 211 -12.57 -12.80 3.31
CA PHE A 211 -11.63 -13.70 2.65
C PHE A 211 -10.54 -14.27 3.56
N PHE A 212 -10.28 -13.66 4.72
CA PHE A 212 -9.24 -14.12 5.64
C PHE A 212 -9.78 -14.45 7.02
N VAL A 213 -10.39 -13.48 7.73
CA VAL A 213 -10.80 -13.66 9.12
C VAL A 213 -11.83 -14.77 9.27
N ARG A 214 -12.88 -14.78 8.44
CA ARG A 214 -13.95 -15.79 8.50
C ARG A 214 -13.42 -17.23 8.25
N PRO A 215 -12.61 -17.50 7.19
CA PRO A 215 -11.95 -18.80 7.04
C PRO A 215 -11.03 -19.17 8.20
N VAL A 216 -10.26 -18.22 8.74
CA VAL A 216 -9.37 -18.46 9.90
C VAL A 216 -10.18 -18.84 11.14
N ILE A 217 -11.29 -18.17 11.42
CA ILE A 217 -12.19 -18.54 12.52
C ILE A 217 -12.69 -19.98 12.35
N LYS A 218 -13.10 -20.37 11.13
CA LYS A 218 -13.53 -21.75 10.84
C LYS A 218 -12.41 -22.77 11.04
N ILE A 219 -11.19 -22.47 10.58
CA ILE A 219 -10.00 -23.31 10.81
C ILE A 219 -9.75 -23.50 12.31
N VAL A 220 -9.82 -22.42 13.09
CA VAL A 220 -9.62 -22.47 14.54
C VAL A 220 -10.72 -23.30 15.22
N ALA A 221 -11.99 -23.10 14.83
CA ALA A 221 -13.11 -23.90 15.34
C ALA A 221 -12.96 -25.39 14.99
N ALA A 222 -12.54 -25.69 13.77
CA ALA A 222 -12.34 -27.06 13.28
C ALA A 222 -11.22 -27.84 14.00
N ARG A 223 -10.38 -27.15 14.79
CA ARG A 223 -9.41 -27.84 15.66
C ARG A 223 -10.07 -28.69 16.74
N ASN A 224 -11.30 -28.36 17.13
CA ASN A 224 -12.06 -29.08 18.14
C ASN A 224 -13.20 -29.93 17.57
N TRP A 225 -13.31 -30.02 16.23
CA TRP A 225 -14.35 -30.84 15.59
C TRP A 225 -14.07 -32.34 15.77
N PRO A 226 -15.10 -33.16 16.08
CA PRO A 226 -14.98 -34.61 16.14
C PRO A 226 -14.42 -35.20 14.85
N THR A 227 -13.54 -36.19 15.00
CA THR A 227 -12.98 -36.96 13.89
C THR A 227 -13.83 -38.18 13.62
N VAL A 228 -14.28 -38.35 12.38
CA VAL A 228 -15.13 -39.46 11.93
C VAL A 228 -14.47 -40.14 10.73
N SER A 229 -14.65 -41.45 10.60
CA SER A 229 -14.24 -42.16 9.38
C SER A 229 -15.23 -41.85 8.25
N CYS A 230 -14.73 -41.33 7.13
CA CYS A 230 -15.50 -41.09 5.92
C CYS A 230 -15.02 -41.97 4.78
N GLU A 231 -15.96 -42.39 3.95
CA GLU A 231 -15.71 -43.09 2.68
C GLU A 231 -15.56 -42.05 1.56
N ILE A 232 -14.49 -42.15 0.77
CA ILE A 232 -14.24 -41.27 -0.37
C ILE A 232 -15.05 -41.79 -1.56
N LEU A 233 -16.05 -41.02 -1.99
CA LEU A 233 -16.90 -41.36 -3.13
C LEU A 233 -16.23 -41.02 -4.46
N SER A 234 -15.61 -39.84 -4.55
CA SER A 234 -14.85 -39.41 -5.73
C SER A 234 -13.69 -38.52 -5.31
N SER A 235 -12.61 -38.55 -6.08
CA SER A 235 -11.41 -37.76 -5.82
C SER A 235 -10.71 -37.46 -7.12
N ARG A 236 -10.67 -36.18 -7.49
CA ARG A 236 -10.09 -35.73 -8.76
C ARG A 236 -9.48 -34.34 -8.66
N VAL A 237 -8.58 -34.06 -9.60
CA VAL A 237 -8.09 -32.70 -9.79
C VAL A 237 -9.05 -32.03 -10.75
N LYS A 238 -9.77 -31.02 -10.25
CA LYS A 238 -10.64 -30.20 -11.07
C LYS A 238 -9.83 -29.20 -11.86
N THR A 239 -10.01 -29.21 -13.17
CA THR A 239 -9.37 -28.29 -14.10
C THR A 239 -10.32 -27.14 -14.39
N HIS A 240 -9.86 -25.92 -14.19
CA HIS A 240 -10.56 -24.72 -14.62
C HIS A 240 -9.79 -24.24 -15.84
N SER A 241 -10.20 -24.76 -16.99
CA SER A 241 -9.72 -24.40 -18.30
C SER A 241 -10.32 -23.06 -18.69
N SER A 242 -9.46 -22.13 -19.06
CA SER A 242 -9.82 -21.07 -20.00
C SER A 242 -9.06 -21.32 -21.29
N ASP A 243 -9.36 -20.57 -22.34
CA ASP A 243 -8.72 -20.69 -23.67
C ASP A 243 -7.17 -20.61 -23.64
N ASP A 244 -6.56 -20.33 -22.48
CA ASP A 244 -5.20 -19.83 -22.35
C ASP A 244 -4.45 -20.25 -21.08
N GLY A 245 -4.97 -21.25 -20.39
CA GLY A 245 -4.33 -21.80 -19.19
C GLY A 245 -5.32 -22.54 -18.30
N SER A 246 -4.81 -23.57 -17.64
CA SER A 246 -5.59 -24.37 -16.69
C SER A 246 -5.17 -24.03 -15.27
N THR A 247 -6.13 -23.65 -14.43
CA THR A 247 -5.92 -23.62 -12.98
C THR A 247 -6.56 -24.84 -12.34
N TYR A 248 -6.01 -25.30 -11.22
CA TYR A 248 -6.41 -26.58 -10.63
C TYR A 248 -6.92 -26.42 -9.20
N SER A 249 -7.94 -27.20 -8.86
CA SER A 249 -8.44 -27.35 -7.49
C SER A 249 -8.60 -28.83 -7.12
N VAL A 250 -8.52 -29.14 -5.82
CA VAL A 250 -8.86 -30.48 -5.32
C VAL A 250 -10.37 -30.56 -5.22
N ASP A 251 -10.98 -31.57 -5.86
CA ASP A 251 -12.38 -31.92 -5.64
C ASP A 251 -12.47 -33.36 -5.12
N VAL A 252 -12.89 -33.50 -3.87
CA VAL A 252 -13.00 -34.79 -3.18
C VAL A 252 -14.36 -34.84 -2.53
N VAL A 253 -15.21 -35.76 -3.00
CA VAL A 253 -16.54 -36.01 -2.43
C VAL A 253 -16.45 -37.20 -1.49
N TYR A 254 -17.00 -37.07 -0.30
CA TYR A 254 -16.93 -38.08 0.74
C TYR A 254 -18.24 -38.18 1.53
N ARG A 255 -18.49 -39.38 2.03
CA ARG A 255 -19.68 -39.74 2.80
C ARG A 255 -19.28 -40.13 4.22
N TYR A 256 -20.04 -39.68 5.20
CA TYR A 256 -19.77 -39.96 6.61
C TYR A 256 -21.07 -40.14 7.38
N THR A 257 -20.99 -40.88 8.48
CA THR A 257 -22.13 -41.08 9.38
C THR A 257 -21.83 -40.39 10.70
N TYR A 258 -22.72 -39.50 11.12
CA TYR A 258 -22.65 -38.79 12.39
C TYR A 258 -24.01 -38.89 13.09
N GLN A 259 -24.01 -39.31 14.36
CA GLN A 259 -25.24 -39.51 15.14
C GLN A 259 -26.32 -40.36 14.40
N ASN A 260 -25.91 -41.50 13.81
CA ASN A 260 -26.77 -42.41 13.03
C ASN A 260 -27.42 -41.82 11.77
N ARG A 261 -26.99 -40.63 11.32
CA ARG A 261 -27.40 -40.06 10.04
C ARG A 261 -26.21 -39.97 9.10
N THR A 262 -26.44 -40.31 7.84
CA THR A 262 -25.43 -40.27 6.78
C THR A 262 -25.49 -38.92 6.07
N TYR A 263 -24.34 -38.33 5.84
CA TYR A 263 -24.15 -37.03 5.20
C TYR A 263 -23.11 -37.14 4.07
N THR A 264 -23.19 -36.23 3.11
CA THR A 264 -22.22 -36.11 2.01
C THR A 264 -21.65 -34.69 1.99
N ALA A 265 -20.34 -34.57 1.80
CA ALA A 265 -19.65 -33.28 1.67
C ALA A 265 -18.53 -33.37 0.64
N ASN A 266 -18.12 -32.21 0.11
CA ASN A 266 -17.03 -32.11 -0.88
C ASN A 266 -15.97 -31.05 -0.52
N ARG A 267 -15.98 -30.58 0.73
CA ARG A 267 -15.05 -29.55 1.19
C ARG A 267 -13.71 -30.17 1.58
N TYR A 268 -12.68 -29.87 0.79
CA TYR A 268 -11.30 -30.27 1.10
C TYR A 268 -10.66 -29.40 2.20
N HIS A 269 -10.78 -28.06 2.12
CA HIS A 269 -10.29 -27.11 3.13
C HIS A 269 -11.13 -25.81 3.13
N PHE A 270 -10.92 -24.93 4.12
CA PHE A 270 -11.72 -23.71 4.29
C PHE A 270 -11.37 -22.52 3.38
N PHE A 271 -10.14 -22.45 2.88
CA PHE A 271 -9.76 -21.43 1.90
C PHE A 271 -10.18 -21.86 0.49
N THR A 272 -10.92 -21.00 -0.20
CA THR A 272 -11.38 -21.25 -1.57
C THR A 272 -10.41 -20.63 -2.58
N GLY A 273 -10.38 -21.17 -3.80
CA GLY A 273 -9.46 -20.74 -4.87
C GLY A 273 -8.93 -21.91 -5.72
N SER A 274 -8.43 -21.59 -6.90
CA SER A 274 -7.66 -22.48 -7.78
C SER A 274 -6.21 -21.96 -7.88
N SER A 275 -5.29 -22.81 -8.35
CA SER A 275 -3.90 -22.42 -8.57
C SER A 275 -3.32 -23.19 -9.74
N SER A 276 -2.31 -22.65 -10.42
CA SER A 276 -1.63 -23.31 -11.54
C SER A 276 -0.85 -24.59 -11.18
N GLY A 277 -0.52 -24.83 -9.91
CA GLY A 277 0.25 -26.00 -9.48
C GLY A 277 -0.53 -27.33 -9.50
N TYR A 278 -0.53 -28.05 -10.63
CA TYR A 278 -1.18 -29.36 -10.77
C TYR A 278 -0.61 -30.41 -9.80
N ASP A 279 0.71 -30.56 -9.72
CA ASP A 279 1.36 -31.66 -8.98
C ASP A 279 0.99 -31.68 -7.49
N GLY A 280 0.87 -30.51 -6.87
CA GLY A 280 0.42 -30.38 -5.49
C GLY A 280 -1.03 -30.86 -5.31
N LYS A 281 -1.91 -30.55 -6.26
CA LYS A 281 -3.30 -31.01 -6.26
C LYS A 281 -3.40 -32.51 -6.53
N ALA A 282 -2.65 -33.01 -7.52
CA ALA A 282 -2.58 -34.43 -7.82
C ALA A 282 -2.05 -35.25 -6.64
N LYS A 283 -1.07 -34.72 -5.90
CA LYS A 283 -0.57 -35.35 -4.66
C LYS A 283 -1.64 -35.39 -3.57
N ALA A 284 -2.44 -34.34 -3.42
CA ALA A 284 -3.57 -34.33 -2.49
C ALA A 284 -4.62 -35.37 -2.89
N VAL A 285 -5.03 -35.42 -4.15
CA VAL A 285 -6.00 -36.40 -4.69
C VAL A 285 -5.51 -37.84 -4.49
N ARG A 286 -4.23 -38.13 -4.75
CA ARG A 286 -3.63 -39.45 -4.50
C ARG A 286 -3.69 -39.90 -3.04
N ARG A 287 -3.75 -38.97 -2.08
CA ARG A 287 -3.88 -39.27 -0.65
C ARG A 287 -5.31 -39.72 -0.27
N PHE A 288 -6.29 -39.36 -1.08
CA PHE A 288 -7.70 -39.69 -0.87
C PHE A 288 -8.23 -40.47 -2.08
N PRO A 289 -7.83 -41.73 -2.29
CA PRO A 289 -8.32 -42.51 -3.43
C PRO A 289 -9.82 -42.79 -3.31
N ALA A 290 -10.54 -42.78 -4.43
CA ALA A 290 -11.95 -43.18 -4.48
C ALA A 290 -12.14 -44.63 -4.01
N GLY A 291 -13.20 -44.88 -3.23
CA GLY A 291 -13.45 -46.14 -2.54
C GLY A 291 -12.62 -46.33 -1.25
N GLY A 292 -11.67 -45.44 -0.97
CA GLY A 292 -10.88 -45.47 0.27
C GLY A 292 -11.61 -44.87 1.47
N HIS A 293 -11.04 -45.05 2.66
CA HIS A 293 -11.49 -44.37 3.88
C HIS A 293 -10.48 -43.31 4.31
N ALA A 294 -10.99 -42.19 4.81
CA ALA A 294 -10.21 -41.09 5.36
C ALA A 294 -10.81 -40.59 6.67
N SER A 295 -10.07 -39.74 7.37
CA SER A 295 -10.58 -39.02 8.54
C SER A 295 -11.16 -37.68 8.08
N CYS A 296 -12.46 -37.46 8.31
CA CYS A 296 -13.08 -36.16 8.18
C CYS A 296 -13.31 -35.53 9.55
N PHE A 297 -13.38 -34.21 9.58
CA PHE A 297 -13.71 -33.43 10.76
C PHE A 297 -15.11 -32.85 10.56
N VAL A 298 -16.05 -33.21 11.44
CA VAL A 298 -17.47 -32.85 11.32
C VAL A 298 -17.79 -31.72 12.29
N ASN A 299 -18.49 -30.69 11.83
CA ASN A 299 -18.95 -29.61 12.70
C ASN A 299 -20.07 -30.12 13.62
N PRO A 300 -19.88 -30.18 14.95
CA PRO A 300 -20.90 -30.70 15.86
C PRO A 300 -22.13 -29.79 15.97
N ALA A 301 -22.00 -28.50 15.64
CA ALA A 301 -23.11 -27.55 15.64
C ALA A 301 -23.94 -27.57 14.34
N ASP A 302 -23.34 -28.02 13.24
CA ASP A 302 -23.99 -28.21 11.94
C ASP A 302 -23.40 -29.45 11.25
N PRO A 303 -23.95 -30.65 11.47
CA PRO A 303 -23.40 -31.89 10.92
C PRO A 303 -23.39 -31.98 9.39
N THR A 304 -24.00 -31.02 8.68
CA THR A 304 -23.91 -30.93 7.22
C THR A 304 -22.56 -30.35 6.76
N GLU A 305 -21.82 -29.71 7.66
CA GLU A 305 -20.50 -29.15 7.41
C GLU A 305 -19.40 -30.10 7.90
N ALA A 306 -18.58 -30.58 6.96
CA ALA A 306 -17.38 -31.35 7.26
C ALA A 306 -16.19 -30.89 6.41
N VAL A 307 -14.98 -31.25 6.83
CA VAL A 307 -13.74 -30.93 6.11
C VAL A 307 -12.71 -32.08 6.22
N LEU A 308 -11.91 -32.31 5.17
CA LEU A 308 -10.83 -33.29 5.18
C LEU A 308 -9.52 -32.71 5.76
N GLU A 309 -9.16 -31.49 5.36
CA GLU A 309 -7.96 -30.80 5.80
C GLU A 309 -8.32 -29.50 6.54
N ARG A 310 -8.10 -29.50 7.86
CA ARG A 310 -8.32 -28.36 8.76
C ARG A 310 -7.04 -27.55 9.06
N GLY A 311 -5.97 -27.82 8.34
CA GLY A 311 -4.67 -27.16 8.49
C GLY A 311 -4.58 -25.80 7.81
N PHE A 312 -3.54 -25.03 8.16
CA PHE A 312 -3.19 -23.83 7.41
C PHE A 312 -2.64 -24.23 6.03
N THR A 313 -3.20 -23.65 4.97
CA THR A 313 -2.74 -23.82 3.60
C THR A 313 -1.93 -22.61 3.13
N THR A 314 -1.16 -22.78 2.05
CA THR A 314 -0.39 -21.68 1.44
C THR A 314 -1.29 -20.54 0.95
N MET A 315 -2.58 -20.79 0.73
CA MET A 315 -3.54 -19.75 0.34
C MET A 315 -3.81 -18.71 1.43
N LEU A 316 -3.46 -18.98 2.70
CA LEU A 316 -3.56 -17.95 3.76
C LEU A 316 -2.69 -16.73 3.49
N TRP A 317 -1.60 -16.87 2.73
CA TRP A 317 -0.73 -15.74 2.41
C TRP A 317 -1.47 -14.63 1.63
N PHE A 318 -2.42 -15.01 0.76
CA PHE A 318 -3.24 -14.05 0.03
C PHE A 318 -4.16 -13.23 0.95
N GLY A 319 -4.56 -13.81 2.09
CA GLY A 319 -5.38 -13.12 3.08
C GLY A 319 -4.65 -12.00 3.83
N PHE A 320 -3.32 -11.91 3.74
CA PHE A 320 -2.57 -10.75 4.25
C PHE A 320 -2.64 -9.53 3.34
N ILE A 321 -3.01 -9.69 2.06
CA ILE A 321 -3.11 -8.56 1.13
C ILE A 321 -4.13 -7.53 1.66
N PRO A 322 -5.40 -7.88 1.96
CA PRO A 322 -6.34 -6.93 2.56
C PRO A 322 -5.87 -6.32 3.90
N LEU A 323 -5.09 -7.07 4.69
CA LEU A 323 -4.56 -6.58 5.96
C LEU A 323 -3.59 -5.41 5.76
N ILE A 324 -2.76 -5.45 4.71
CA ILE A 324 -1.85 -4.35 4.36
C ILE A 324 -2.66 -3.08 4.05
N PHE A 325 -3.72 -3.21 3.24
CA PHE A 325 -4.61 -2.08 2.92
C PHE A 325 -5.26 -1.52 4.19
N ALA A 326 -5.69 -2.38 5.12
CA ALA A 326 -6.24 -1.96 6.40
C ALA A 326 -5.21 -1.19 7.25
N VAL A 327 -3.98 -1.67 7.32
CA VAL A 327 -2.88 -1.03 8.07
C VAL A 327 -2.54 0.34 7.46
N VAL A 328 -2.36 0.41 6.15
CA VAL A 328 -2.07 1.67 5.43
C VAL A 328 -3.22 2.66 5.61
N GLY A 329 -4.46 2.22 5.44
CA GLY A 329 -5.65 3.03 5.66
C GLY A 329 -5.75 3.55 7.10
N PHE A 330 -5.51 2.69 8.09
CA PHE A 330 -5.53 3.06 9.51
C PHE A 330 -4.52 4.15 9.84
N PHE A 331 -3.25 3.96 9.46
CA PHE A 331 -2.21 4.96 9.73
C PHE A 331 -2.43 6.26 8.94
N GLY A 332 -2.93 6.17 7.70
CA GLY A 332 -3.28 7.35 6.90
C GLY A 332 -4.42 8.16 7.50
N VAL A 333 -5.49 7.51 7.99
CA VAL A 333 -6.59 8.16 8.72
C VAL A 333 -6.09 8.77 10.03
N LEU A 334 -5.29 8.04 10.81
CA LEU A 334 -4.69 8.57 12.04
C LEU A 334 -3.83 9.80 11.78
N HIS A 335 -3.04 9.80 10.70
CA HIS A 335 -2.25 10.96 10.31
C HIS A 335 -3.13 12.17 9.94
N ALA A 336 -4.21 11.94 9.19
CA ALA A 336 -5.16 12.97 8.82
C ALA A 336 -5.86 13.60 10.05
N ILE A 337 -6.18 12.79 11.06
CA ILE A 337 -6.83 13.22 12.31
C ILE A 337 -5.83 13.90 13.28
N LYS A 338 -4.62 13.35 13.44
CA LYS A 338 -3.61 13.85 14.41
C LYS A 338 -2.88 15.12 13.96
N GLY A 339 -3.00 15.53 12.71
CA GLY A 339 -2.44 16.80 12.25
C GLY A 339 -3.10 17.97 12.98
N LYS A 340 -2.44 18.52 14.01
CA LYS A 340 -2.93 19.68 14.78
C LYS A 340 -3.41 20.78 13.83
N THR A 341 -4.68 21.15 13.93
CA THR A 341 -5.17 22.47 13.51
C THR A 341 -4.65 23.44 14.57
N ASN A 342 -3.68 24.28 14.23
CA ASN A 342 -3.41 25.43 15.09
C ASN A 342 -4.69 26.25 15.10
N PRO A 343 -5.36 26.44 16.27
CA PRO A 343 -6.53 27.28 16.36
C PRO A 343 -6.12 28.69 15.90
N HIS A 344 -6.93 29.30 15.06
CA HIS A 344 -6.80 30.70 14.68
C HIS A 344 -6.73 31.56 15.95
N LEU A 345 -5.55 32.08 16.27
CA LEU A 345 -5.45 33.25 17.14
C LEU A 345 -5.80 34.46 16.27
N PRO A 346 -6.77 35.30 16.67
CA PRO A 346 -7.07 36.54 15.94
C PRO A 346 -5.82 37.44 15.95
N PRO A 347 -5.63 38.29 14.91
CA PRO A 347 -4.47 39.15 14.81
C PRO A 347 -4.54 40.20 15.91
N LYS A 348 -3.85 39.98 17.03
CA LYS A 348 -3.60 41.03 18.00
C LYS A 348 -2.48 41.90 17.46
N HIS A 349 -2.86 43.01 16.84
CA HIS A 349 -2.04 44.21 16.84
C HIS A 349 -1.68 44.54 18.30
N ALA A 350 -0.44 44.30 18.69
CA ALA A 350 0.29 45.06 19.69
C ALA A 350 1.73 44.55 19.71
N PHE A 351 2.65 45.38 19.23
CA PHE A 351 4.05 45.33 19.64
C PHE A 351 4.07 45.43 21.16
N ASN A 352 4.28 44.30 21.85
CA ASN A 352 4.66 44.30 23.25
C ASN A 352 5.86 43.38 23.40
N THR A 353 7.00 44.03 23.50
CA THR A 353 8.29 43.54 23.99
C THR A 353 8.10 42.87 25.35
N SER A 354 7.93 41.56 25.34
CA SER A 354 8.37 40.71 26.45
C SER A 354 8.85 39.39 25.85
N VAL A 355 10.17 39.27 25.70
CA VAL A 355 10.84 38.02 25.36
C VAL A 355 10.68 37.12 26.58
N ARG A 356 9.59 36.36 26.62
CA ARG A 356 9.44 35.24 27.53
C ARG A 356 9.98 34.02 26.79
N SER A 357 11.17 33.60 27.20
CA SER A 357 11.91 32.44 26.70
C SER A 357 11.02 31.20 26.63
N GLY A 358 10.46 30.94 25.44
CA GLY A 358 9.77 29.70 25.13
C GLY A 358 10.79 28.62 24.82
N GLY A 359 10.87 27.63 25.70
CA GLY A 359 11.68 26.41 25.65
C GLY A 359 12.50 26.16 24.38
N ALA A 360 13.76 26.58 24.42
CA ALA A 360 14.78 26.05 23.53
C ALA A 360 15.01 24.56 23.87
N ASP A 361 15.01 23.71 22.85
CA ASP A 361 15.48 22.32 22.89
C ASP A 361 16.91 22.30 23.48
N PRO A 362 17.26 21.42 24.44
CA PRO A 362 18.55 21.46 25.15
C PRO A 362 19.78 21.18 24.26
N THR A 363 19.60 20.83 22.98
CA THR A 363 20.72 20.52 22.07
C THR A 363 21.60 21.72 21.74
N PHE A 364 21.14 22.95 21.97
CA PHE A 364 21.93 24.17 21.81
C PHE A 364 21.87 25.05 23.06
N THR A 365 21.68 24.47 24.24
CA THR A 365 21.90 25.22 25.49
C THR A 365 23.39 25.48 25.64
N ASN A 366 23.71 26.72 26.04
CA ASN A 366 25.03 27.21 26.39
C ASN A 366 25.72 26.30 27.42
N THR A 367 26.32 25.20 26.97
CA THR A 367 27.27 24.40 27.74
C THR A 367 28.52 24.26 26.91
N ASP A 368 29.61 24.71 27.52
CA ASP A 368 30.98 24.83 27.00
C ASP A 368 31.65 23.49 26.65
N THR A 369 31.01 22.65 25.83
CA THR A 369 31.65 21.49 25.18
C THR A 369 31.96 21.79 23.72
N ALA A 370 32.52 22.98 23.45
CA ALA A 370 33.04 23.40 22.15
C ALA A 370 34.50 22.95 21.96
N GLY A 371 34.81 21.70 22.32
CA GLY A 371 36.11 21.08 22.06
C GLY A 371 36.23 20.59 20.61
N PRO A 372 37.41 20.11 20.20
CA PRO A 372 37.58 19.46 18.91
C PRO A 372 36.73 18.18 18.84
N GLY A 373 36.12 17.91 17.69
CA GLY A 373 35.25 16.76 17.53
C GLY A 373 35.10 16.30 16.09
N THR A 374 34.87 15.00 15.91
CA THR A 374 34.58 14.39 14.60
C THR A 374 33.07 14.44 14.33
N LEU A 375 32.69 14.95 13.17
CA LEU A 375 31.29 15.09 12.77
C LEU A 375 30.75 13.76 12.22
N GLN A 376 29.47 13.48 12.48
CA GLN A 376 28.78 12.30 11.94
C GLN A 376 27.82 12.70 10.81
N PRO A 377 27.71 11.89 9.74
CA PRO A 377 26.79 12.17 8.65
C PRO A 377 25.33 11.96 9.09
N SER A 378 24.43 12.75 8.52
CA SER A 378 23.00 12.78 8.88
C SER A 378 22.24 11.47 8.62
N ALA A 379 22.70 10.63 7.69
CA ALA A 379 22.05 9.38 7.35
C ALA A 379 23.05 8.26 7.05
N SER A 380 22.94 7.13 7.75
CA SER A 380 23.80 5.97 7.52
C SER A 380 23.51 5.28 6.18
N PRO A 381 24.53 5.00 5.35
CA PRO A 381 24.37 4.26 4.09
C PRO A 381 23.72 2.88 4.28
N LYS A 382 23.97 2.21 5.42
CA LYS A 382 23.36 0.91 5.75
C LYS A 382 21.86 1.04 5.96
N VAL A 383 21.41 2.07 6.68
CA VAL A 383 19.98 2.31 6.92
C VAL A 383 19.25 2.60 5.61
N LYS A 384 19.86 3.40 4.73
CA LYS A 384 19.33 3.64 3.37
C LYS A 384 19.19 2.33 2.59
N LEU A 385 20.22 1.48 2.61
CA LEU A 385 20.19 0.19 1.92
C LEU A 385 19.10 -0.73 2.47
N PHE A 386 19.04 -0.94 3.79
CA PHE A 386 18.05 -1.83 4.39
C PHE A 386 16.62 -1.33 4.17
N GLY A 387 16.39 -0.01 4.30
CA GLY A 387 15.08 0.57 4.02
C GLY A 387 14.65 0.36 2.57
N LEU A 388 15.55 0.59 1.62
CA LEU A 388 15.27 0.41 0.19
C LEU A 388 15.12 -1.07 -0.18
N ALA A 389 15.94 -1.96 0.38
CA ALA A 389 15.85 -3.40 0.17
C ALA A 389 14.53 -3.97 0.69
N PHE A 390 14.09 -3.54 1.87
CA PHE A 390 12.78 -3.90 2.39
C PHE A 390 11.66 -3.45 1.45
N ALA A 391 11.69 -2.18 1.01
CA ALA A 391 10.71 -1.66 0.06
C ALA A 391 10.70 -2.45 -1.26
N ALA A 392 11.87 -2.82 -1.78
CA ALA A 392 12.01 -3.61 -3.00
C ALA A 392 11.43 -5.02 -2.85
N VAL A 393 11.78 -5.75 -1.77
CA VAL A 393 11.26 -7.10 -1.51
C VAL A 393 9.76 -7.07 -1.31
N PHE A 394 9.26 -6.10 -0.52
CA PHE A 394 7.84 -5.96 -0.25
C PHE A 394 7.04 -5.67 -1.53
N TRP A 395 7.45 -4.67 -2.30
CA TRP A 395 6.77 -4.27 -3.53
C TRP A 395 6.78 -5.40 -4.57
N ASN A 396 7.96 -5.96 -4.85
CA ASN A 396 8.07 -7.05 -5.83
C ASN A 396 7.36 -8.32 -5.35
N GLY A 397 7.33 -8.58 -4.04
CA GLY A 397 6.53 -9.65 -3.45
C GLY A 397 5.05 -9.52 -3.80
N ILE A 398 4.45 -8.34 -3.60
CA ILE A 398 3.04 -8.08 -3.96
C ILE A 398 2.84 -8.25 -5.47
N VAL A 399 3.66 -7.61 -6.30
CA VAL A 399 3.51 -7.64 -7.77
C VAL A 399 3.67 -9.08 -8.30
N SER A 400 4.59 -9.87 -7.75
CA SER A 400 4.83 -11.25 -8.17
C SER A 400 3.60 -12.16 -7.99
N VAL A 401 2.81 -11.93 -6.95
CA VAL A 401 1.59 -12.69 -6.68
C VAL A 401 0.57 -12.47 -7.79
N PHE A 402 0.38 -11.23 -8.23
CA PHE A 402 -0.51 -10.93 -9.34
C PHE A 402 0.04 -11.49 -10.65
N LEU A 403 1.34 -11.29 -10.93
CA LEU A 403 1.99 -11.81 -12.12
C LEU A 403 1.89 -13.33 -12.27
N PHE A 404 2.02 -14.07 -11.17
CA PHE A 404 1.92 -15.53 -11.19
C PHE A 404 0.52 -16.03 -11.59
N ASN A 405 -0.50 -15.19 -11.43
CA ASN A 405 -1.90 -15.49 -11.77
C ASN A 405 -2.35 -14.83 -13.09
N VAL A 406 -1.47 -14.10 -13.79
CA VAL A 406 -1.79 -13.52 -15.10
C VAL A 406 -1.84 -14.63 -16.15
N SER A 407 -2.98 -14.76 -16.84
CA SER A 407 -3.04 -15.48 -18.12
C SER A 407 -2.62 -14.54 -19.26
N TRP A 408 -1.97 -15.03 -20.32
CA TRP A 408 -1.36 -14.17 -21.36
C TRP A 408 -2.28 -13.89 -22.55
N SER A 409 -3.54 -13.66 -22.25
CA SER A 409 -4.63 -13.80 -23.22
C SER A 409 -5.95 -13.24 -22.70
N GLY A 410 -6.93 -12.97 -23.58
CA GLY A 410 -8.26 -12.50 -23.17
C GLY A 410 -8.18 -11.39 -22.11
N MET A 411 -8.86 -11.60 -20.98
CA MET A 411 -8.83 -10.67 -19.83
C MET A 411 -7.50 -10.67 -19.07
N GLY A 412 -6.72 -11.75 -19.13
CA GLY A 412 -5.42 -11.82 -18.48
C GLY A 412 -4.35 -11.04 -19.20
N LEU A 413 -4.33 -11.00 -20.54
CA LEU A 413 -3.41 -10.14 -21.30
C LEU A 413 -3.57 -8.69 -20.84
N PHE A 414 -4.82 -8.28 -20.68
CA PHE A 414 -5.20 -6.98 -20.18
C PHE A 414 -4.70 -6.73 -18.74
N MET A 415 -4.82 -7.72 -17.85
CA MET A 415 -4.24 -7.67 -16.50
C MET A 415 -2.69 -7.62 -16.52
N GLY A 416 -2.04 -8.37 -17.42
CA GLY A 416 -0.59 -8.35 -17.59
C GLY A 416 -0.09 -6.98 -18.04
N LEU A 417 -0.77 -6.37 -19.02
CA LEU A 417 -0.49 -5.00 -19.47
C LEU A 417 -0.73 -3.97 -18.35
N PHE A 418 -1.78 -4.16 -17.55
CA PHE A 418 -2.05 -3.32 -16.37
C PHE A 418 -0.93 -3.38 -15.32
N LEU A 419 -0.26 -4.52 -15.17
CA LEU A 419 0.81 -4.69 -14.19
C LEU A 419 2.15 -4.09 -14.65
N LEU A 420 2.36 -3.79 -15.95
CA LEU A 420 3.62 -3.26 -16.46
C LEU A 420 4.16 -2.04 -15.69
N PRO A 421 3.36 -1.02 -15.36
CA PRO A 421 3.83 0.11 -14.55
C PRO A 421 4.31 -0.32 -13.16
N PHE A 422 3.65 -1.29 -12.53
CA PHE A 422 4.04 -1.80 -11.21
C PHE A 422 5.34 -2.60 -11.27
N ILE A 423 5.55 -3.36 -12.35
CA ILE A 423 6.80 -4.08 -12.64
C ILE A 423 7.93 -3.09 -12.83
N ALA A 424 7.73 -2.02 -13.60
CA ALA A 424 8.74 -0.99 -13.81
C ALA A 424 9.17 -0.33 -12.49
N VAL A 425 8.22 -0.04 -11.59
CA VAL A 425 8.52 0.43 -10.22
C VAL A 425 9.34 -0.60 -9.45
N GLY A 426 8.97 -1.88 -9.53
CA GLY A 426 9.69 -2.97 -8.87
C GLY A 426 11.13 -3.13 -9.33
N LEU A 427 11.37 -3.07 -10.65
CA LEU A 427 12.70 -3.09 -11.26
C LEU A 427 13.53 -1.86 -10.87
N GLY A 428 12.90 -0.68 -10.82
CA GLY A 428 13.54 0.55 -10.37
C GLY A 428 14.01 0.46 -8.91
N LEU A 429 13.19 -0.11 -8.02
CA LEU A 429 13.57 -0.37 -6.63
C LEU A 429 14.75 -1.33 -6.53
N ILE A 430 14.75 -2.42 -7.30
CA ILE A 430 15.86 -3.38 -7.36
C ILE A 430 17.14 -2.69 -7.84
N GLY A 431 17.08 -1.91 -8.92
CA GLY A 431 18.21 -1.12 -9.41
C GLY A 431 18.74 -0.14 -8.36
N GLY A 432 17.84 0.50 -7.61
CA GLY A 432 18.18 1.37 -6.48
C GLY A 432 18.89 0.62 -5.34
N VAL A 433 18.48 -0.61 -5.02
CA VAL A 433 19.16 -1.47 -4.04
C VAL A 433 20.60 -1.77 -4.48
N PHE A 434 20.79 -2.14 -5.75
CA PHE A 434 22.13 -2.36 -6.30
C PHE A 434 22.99 -1.08 -6.24
N TYR A 435 22.41 0.06 -6.62
CA TYR A 435 23.08 1.37 -6.52
C TYR A 435 23.49 1.68 -5.08
N GLN A 436 22.60 1.49 -4.11
CA GLN A 436 22.89 1.78 -2.70
C GLN A 436 23.86 0.74 -2.08
N ALA A 437 23.86 -0.50 -2.57
CA ALA A 437 24.83 -1.52 -2.18
C ALA A 437 26.23 -1.18 -2.70
N MET A 438 26.35 -0.68 -3.94
CA MET A 438 27.60 -0.14 -4.47
C MET A 438 28.10 1.05 -3.64
N ALA A 439 27.19 1.91 -3.16
CA ALA A 439 27.53 3.06 -2.32
C ALA A 439 28.12 2.67 -0.95
N LEU A 440 27.92 1.43 -0.47
CA LEU A 440 28.56 0.95 0.76
C LEU A 440 30.09 0.80 0.63
N PHE A 441 30.58 0.65 -0.60
CA PHE A 441 32.00 0.57 -0.92
C PHE A 441 32.62 1.92 -1.23
N ASN A 442 31.86 3.02 -1.10
CA ASN A 442 32.39 4.35 -1.28
C ASN A 442 33.47 4.65 -0.22
N PRO A 443 34.47 5.49 -0.58
CA PRO A 443 35.38 6.07 0.38
C PRO A 443 34.63 6.72 1.55
N ARG A 444 35.19 6.62 2.76
CA ARG A 444 34.57 7.12 3.98
C ARG A 444 35.25 8.41 4.41
N PRO A 445 34.66 9.58 4.13
CA PRO A 445 35.18 10.83 4.64
C PRO A 445 34.97 10.91 6.15
N ARG A 446 35.98 11.43 6.84
CA ARG A 446 35.92 11.85 8.25
C ARG A 446 36.25 13.33 8.30
N LEU A 447 35.31 14.11 8.82
CA LEU A 447 35.48 15.55 9.05
C LEU A 447 35.71 15.79 10.54
N THR A 448 36.80 16.49 10.86
CA THR A 448 37.13 16.88 12.23
C THR A 448 37.27 18.39 12.29
N VAL A 449 36.61 19.00 13.27
CA VAL A 449 36.59 20.45 13.47
C VAL A 449 37.26 20.79 14.79
N SER A 450 37.96 21.94 14.84
CA SER A 450 38.56 22.43 16.09
C SER A 450 37.53 22.81 17.17
N ARG A 451 36.30 23.13 16.76
CA ARG A 451 35.14 23.34 17.63
C ARG A 451 33.88 22.77 17.01
N THR A 452 33.10 22.04 17.80
CA THR A 452 31.81 21.45 17.40
C THR A 452 30.68 22.47 17.28
N ILE A 453 30.81 23.64 17.93
CA ILE A 453 29.88 24.77 17.85
C ILE A 453 30.69 26.06 17.61
N ALA A 454 30.28 26.83 16.60
CA ALA A 454 30.90 28.09 16.22
C ALA A 454 30.09 29.31 16.68
N ARG A 455 30.74 30.48 16.77
CA ARG A 455 30.05 31.78 16.85
C ARG A 455 30.25 32.59 15.56
N PRO A 456 29.33 33.52 15.24
CA PRO A 456 29.52 34.45 14.13
C PRO A 456 30.84 35.22 14.28
N GLY A 457 31.68 35.19 13.23
CA GLY A 457 33.02 35.77 13.24
C GLY A 457 34.15 34.83 13.67
N ASP A 458 33.86 33.63 14.18
CA ASP A 458 34.90 32.66 14.53
C ASP A 458 35.65 32.16 13.29
N THR A 459 36.94 31.88 13.47
CA THR A 459 37.75 31.13 12.50
C THR A 459 37.97 29.72 13.03
N ILE A 460 37.54 28.73 12.25
CA ILE A 460 37.52 27.32 12.63
C ILE A 460 38.43 26.54 11.70
N GLU A 461 39.20 25.63 12.26
CA GLU A 461 40.03 24.72 11.47
C GLU A 461 39.21 23.46 11.19
N LEU A 462 38.92 23.23 9.91
CA LEU A 462 38.33 22.02 9.40
C LEU A 462 39.45 21.14 8.85
N SER A 463 39.49 19.89 9.28
CA SER A 463 40.35 18.86 8.71
C SER A 463 39.51 17.72 8.15
N TRP A 464 39.94 17.17 7.02
CA TRP A 464 39.33 15.99 6.43
C TRP A 464 40.36 14.90 6.22
N ALA A 465 39.92 13.67 6.37
CA ALA A 465 40.64 12.48 5.95
C ALA A 465 39.65 11.52 5.31
N ILE A 466 39.98 10.98 4.14
CA ILE A 466 39.15 9.99 3.47
C ILE A 466 39.81 8.63 3.64
N GLU A 467 39.06 7.63 4.09
CA GLU A 467 39.53 6.25 4.18
C GLU A 467 38.98 5.40 3.03
N GLY A 468 39.78 4.46 2.53
CA GLY A 468 39.35 3.48 1.52
C GLY A 468 39.87 3.78 0.11
N ARG A 469 39.08 3.46 -0.92
CA ARG A 469 39.47 3.49 -2.34
C ARG A 469 39.33 4.87 -2.97
N ILE A 470 40.28 5.76 -2.69
CA ILE A 470 40.28 7.16 -3.15
C ILE A 470 40.66 7.27 -4.64
N ASP A 471 41.26 6.22 -5.21
CA ASP A 471 41.68 6.13 -6.62
C ASP A 471 40.56 6.42 -7.63
N ARG A 472 39.29 6.30 -7.23
CA ARG A 472 38.13 6.54 -8.08
C ARG A 472 37.51 7.92 -7.92
N LEU A 473 37.92 8.70 -6.93
CA LEU A 473 37.38 10.02 -6.65
C LEU A 473 37.97 11.03 -7.64
N GLN A 474 37.13 11.63 -8.49
CA GLN A 474 37.59 12.59 -9.51
C GLN A 474 37.59 14.03 -9.02
N ARG A 475 36.68 14.36 -8.13
CA ARG A 475 36.51 15.70 -7.60
C ARG A 475 35.98 15.62 -6.18
N LEU A 476 36.56 16.44 -5.30
CA LEU A 476 36.08 16.61 -3.93
C LEU A 476 35.70 18.06 -3.72
N GLN A 477 34.46 18.27 -3.29
CA GLN A 477 33.93 19.57 -2.91
C GLN A 477 33.49 19.55 -1.46
N ILE A 478 33.94 20.54 -0.70
CA ILE A 478 33.52 20.77 0.68
C ILE A 478 33.03 22.21 0.78
N SER A 479 31.83 22.40 1.31
CA SER A 479 31.25 23.72 1.55
C SER A 479 30.51 23.76 2.87
N LEU A 480 30.47 24.92 3.52
CA LEU A 480 29.51 25.18 4.59
C LEU A 480 28.24 25.77 3.96
N GLU A 481 27.09 25.15 4.21
CA GLU A 481 25.80 25.64 3.75
C GLU A 481 24.91 26.04 4.93
N GLY A 482 24.41 27.27 4.88
CA GLY A 482 23.34 27.76 5.72
C GLY A 482 22.04 27.73 4.93
N ARG A 483 21.05 27.00 5.44
CA ARG A 483 19.74 26.89 4.81
C ARG A 483 18.60 27.08 5.80
N GLU A 484 17.57 27.76 5.33
CA GLU A 484 16.29 27.80 6.00
C GLU A 484 15.48 26.58 5.55
N GLU A 485 15.05 25.78 6.51
CA GLU A 485 14.07 24.72 6.28
C GLU A 485 12.74 25.16 6.89
N ALA A 486 11.82 25.56 6.02
CA ALA A 486 10.46 25.89 6.42
C ALA A 486 9.54 24.71 6.03
N THR A 487 9.07 23.98 7.03
CA THR A 487 8.03 22.98 6.83
C THR A 487 6.69 23.70 6.84
N TYR A 488 6.13 23.90 5.65
CA TYR A 488 4.79 24.42 5.50
C TYR A 488 3.89 23.40 4.84
N ARG A 489 2.59 23.58 5.07
CA ARG A 489 1.58 22.71 4.52
C ARG A 489 1.16 23.26 3.16
N ARG A 490 1.64 22.66 2.07
CA ARG A 490 1.23 23.00 0.71
C ARG A 490 0.09 22.07 0.31
N GLY A 491 -1.15 22.50 0.55
CA GLY A 491 -2.31 21.65 0.32
C GLY A 491 -2.37 20.48 1.33
N THR A 492 -2.18 19.25 0.85
CA THR A 492 -2.15 18.00 1.64
C THR A 492 -0.78 17.65 2.19
N ASP A 493 0.29 18.20 1.60
CA ASP A 493 1.65 17.70 1.83
C ASP A 493 2.39 18.62 2.79
N ASN A 494 3.12 18.02 3.73
CA ASN A 494 4.17 18.73 4.46
C ASN A 494 5.32 18.91 3.48
N VAL A 495 5.36 20.07 2.83
CA VAL A 495 6.45 20.44 1.96
C VAL A 495 7.45 21.17 2.84
N THR A 496 8.59 20.52 3.06
CA THR A 496 9.74 21.21 3.62
C THR A 496 10.45 21.88 2.47
N ASP A 497 10.28 23.19 2.39
CA ASP A 497 11.04 24.00 1.46
C ASP A 497 12.40 24.27 2.08
N LYS A 498 13.43 24.20 1.24
CA LYS A 498 14.82 24.38 1.64
C LYS A 498 15.38 25.50 0.82
N GLU A 499 15.61 26.64 1.46
CA GLU A 499 16.24 27.78 0.82
C GLU A 499 17.67 27.93 1.36
N VAL A 500 18.65 27.75 0.48
CA VAL A 500 20.05 27.96 0.84
C VAL A 500 20.31 29.47 0.77
N PHE A 501 20.51 30.11 1.93
CA PHE A 501 20.81 31.53 2.01
C PHE A 501 22.31 31.81 2.05
N ALA A 502 23.13 30.82 2.40
CA ALA A 502 24.59 30.94 2.43
C ALA A 502 25.25 29.65 1.93
N ARG A 503 26.24 29.79 1.05
CA ARG A 503 27.14 28.70 0.65
C ARG A 503 28.56 29.24 0.65
N ILE A 504 29.40 28.70 1.52
CA ILE A 504 30.79 29.10 1.69
C ILE A 504 31.65 27.93 1.21
N PRO A 505 32.26 28.02 0.01
CA PRO A 505 33.15 26.97 -0.48
C PRO A 505 34.44 26.93 0.35
N LEU A 506 34.85 25.74 0.75
CA LEU A 506 36.07 25.50 1.53
C LEU A 506 37.13 24.77 0.71
N LEU A 507 36.69 23.80 -0.09
CA LEU A 507 37.55 23.02 -0.97
C LEU A 507 36.79 22.71 -2.26
N ASP A 508 37.47 22.86 -3.38
CA ASP A 508 37.05 22.29 -4.66
C ASP A 508 38.33 21.88 -5.39
N THR A 509 38.63 20.58 -5.39
CA THR A 509 39.89 20.06 -5.92
C THR A 509 39.69 18.81 -6.76
N VAL A 510 40.57 18.67 -7.74
CA VAL A 510 40.77 17.46 -8.57
C VAL A 510 42.12 16.79 -8.28
N ASP A 511 42.92 17.33 -7.35
CA ASP A 511 44.22 16.78 -6.93
C ASP A 511 44.04 15.61 -5.94
N PRO A 512 44.46 14.37 -6.27
CA PRO A 512 44.32 13.20 -5.41
C PRO A 512 44.97 13.33 -4.03
N ILE A 513 46.09 14.06 -3.91
CA ILE A 513 46.78 14.22 -2.63
C ILE A 513 45.94 15.12 -1.71
N ALA A 514 45.47 16.25 -2.22
CA ALA A 514 44.58 17.17 -1.50
C ALA A 514 43.22 16.53 -1.14
N MET A 515 42.74 15.57 -1.93
CA MET A 515 41.53 14.80 -1.60
C MET A 515 41.72 13.83 -0.44
N HIS A 516 42.89 13.17 -0.36
CA HIS A 516 43.15 12.14 0.66
C HIS A 516 43.04 12.71 2.07
N SER A 517 43.71 13.84 2.32
CA SER A 517 43.65 14.53 3.59
C SER A 517 44.11 15.98 3.44
N GLY A 518 43.52 16.87 4.22
CA GLY A 518 43.92 18.27 4.25
C GLY A 518 43.23 19.04 5.36
N SER A 519 43.54 20.32 5.46
CA SER A 519 42.85 21.26 6.35
C SER A 519 42.55 22.58 5.65
N ALA A 520 41.49 23.24 6.09
CA ALA A 520 41.07 24.55 5.62
C ALA A 520 40.60 25.39 6.80
N LYS A 521 40.86 26.70 6.73
CA LYS A 521 40.31 27.67 7.68
C LYS A 521 38.93 28.10 7.19
N LEU A 522 37.91 27.75 7.96
CA LEU A 522 36.53 28.18 7.76
C LEU A 522 36.29 29.44 8.59
N GLN A 523 36.05 30.56 7.93
CA GLN A 523 35.63 31.79 8.59
C GLN A 523 34.10 31.85 8.60
N ILE A 524 33.50 31.90 9.79
CA ILE A 524 32.06 32.09 9.93
C ILE A 524 31.73 33.57 9.69
N PRO A 525 30.80 33.89 8.78
CA PRO A 525 30.42 35.27 8.52
C PRO A 525 30.05 36.01 9.82
N PRO A 526 30.54 37.24 10.04
CA PRO A 526 30.24 37.99 11.25
C PRO A 526 28.75 38.24 11.44
N ASP A 527 27.95 38.22 10.38
CA ASP A 527 26.51 38.37 10.32
C ASP A 527 25.75 37.03 10.23
N ALA A 528 26.46 35.90 10.37
CA ALA A 528 25.86 34.57 10.31
C ALA A 528 24.71 34.43 11.31
N MET A 529 23.57 33.96 10.80
CA MET A 529 22.41 33.66 11.63
C MET A 529 22.67 32.38 12.43
N HIS A 530 22.30 32.38 13.71
CA HIS A 530 22.49 31.22 14.57
C HIS A 530 21.62 30.05 14.13
N SER A 531 22.09 28.83 14.42
CA SER A 531 21.30 27.62 14.24
C SER A 531 20.05 27.72 15.10
N PHE A 532 18.90 27.49 14.47
CA PHE A 532 17.60 27.66 15.09
C PHE A 532 16.70 26.47 14.75
N LYS A 533 15.90 26.02 15.69
CA LYS A 533 14.94 24.93 15.47
C LYS A 533 13.64 25.25 16.20
N SER A 534 12.57 25.37 15.43
CA SER A 534 11.20 25.48 15.93
C SER A 534 10.33 24.36 15.36
N ALA A 535 9.04 24.37 15.70
CA ALA A 535 8.08 23.40 15.20
C ALA A 535 7.98 23.37 13.67
N ASN A 536 8.06 24.54 13.01
CA ASN A 536 7.82 24.67 11.56
C ASN A 536 9.00 25.28 10.80
N ASN A 537 9.88 26.03 11.45
CA ASN A 537 11.03 26.68 10.82
C ASN A 537 12.33 26.26 11.49
N LYS A 538 13.35 26.03 10.68
CA LYS A 538 14.70 25.71 11.15
C LYS A 538 15.71 26.49 10.34
N ILE A 539 16.75 26.96 11.00
CA ILE A 539 17.97 27.47 10.37
C ILE A 539 19.02 26.41 10.63
N VAL A 540 19.40 25.72 9.57
CA VAL A 540 20.33 24.59 9.60
C VAL A 540 21.62 25.03 8.95
N TRP A 541 22.72 24.79 9.66
CA TRP A 541 24.06 24.88 9.10
C TRP A 541 24.61 23.46 8.97
N ALA A 542 25.22 23.17 7.83
CA ALA A 542 25.81 21.86 7.58
C ALA A 542 27.04 21.98 6.70
N LEU A 543 28.05 21.16 7.00
CA LEU A 543 29.16 20.92 6.07
C LEU A 543 28.69 19.90 5.04
N MET A 544 28.65 20.33 3.79
CA MET A 544 28.30 19.50 2.64
C MET A 544 29.58 18.96 2.04
N LEU A 545 29.65 17.63 1.90
CA LEU A 545 30.74 16.96 1.23
C LEU A 545 30.19 16.23 0.00
N HIS A 546 30.68 16.64 -1.17
CA HIS A 546 30.34 16.05 -2.45
C HIS A 546 31.58 15.46 -3.11
N GLY A 547 31.55 14.15 -3.34
CA GLY A 547 32.61 13.42 -4.03
C GLY A 547 32.09 12.79 -5.31
N GLU A 548 32.60 13.21 -6.46
CA GLU A 548 32.17 12.70 -7.77
C GLU A 548 32.94 11.41 -8.11
N ILE A 549 32.20 10.34 -8.41
CA ILE A 549 32.78 9.03 -8.76
C ILE A 549 32.17 8.54 -10.09
N PRO A 550 32.94 8.48 -11.19
CA PRO A 550 32.43 8.08 -12.50
C PRO A 550 31.82 6.69 -12.50
N ARG A 551 30.64 6.55 -13.11
CA ARG A 551 29.93 5.27 -13.28
C ARG A 551 29.72 4.52 -11.96
N TRP A 552 29.72 5.24 -10.84
CA TRP A 552 29.57 4.72 -9.50
C TRP A 552 28.70 5.71 -8.70
N PRO A 553 28.10 5.31 -7.57
CA PRO A 553 27.42 6.25 -6.69
C PRO A 553 28.34 7.35 -6.14
N ASP A 554 27.97 8.61 -6.35
CA ASP A 554 28.65 9.77 -5.75
C ASP A 554 28.54 9.76 -4.22
N ILE A 555 29.51 10.37 -3.55
CA ILE A 555 29.45 10.66 -2.11
C ILE A 555 28.67 11.96 -1.94
N LYS A 556 27.57 11.93 -1.19
CA LYS A 556 26.74 13.10 -0.86
C LYS A 556 26.41 13.06 0.63
N ASP A 557 27.36 13.51 1.43
CA ASP A 557 27.25 13.49 2.88
C ASP A 557 26.97 14.89 3.42
N GLU A 558 26.08 14.94 4.40
CA GLU A 558 25.71 16.15 5.12
C GLU A 558 26.09 15.97 6.58
N TYR A 559 26.92 16.88 7.09
CA TYR A 559 27.39 16.91 8.46
C TYR A 559 26.78 18.12 9.17
N PRO A 560 25.77 17.92 10.04
CA PRO A 560 25.16 19.03 10.78
C PRO A 560 26.20 19.77 11.61
N TYR A 561 26.15 21.11 11.58
CA TYR A 561 27.09 21.97 12.27
C TYR A 561 26.36 23.10 13.03
N GLY A 562 26.76 23.35 14.27
CA GLY A 562 26.08 24.31 15.15
C GLY A 562 26.70 25.70 15.09
N ILE A 563 25.87 26.73 14.91
CA ILE A 563 26.25 28.14 15.09
C ILE A 563 25.45 28.73 16.25
N ALA A 564 26.15 29.21 17.28
CA ALA A 564 25.57 29.83 18.46
C ALA A 564 25.15 31.29 18.20
N PRO A 565 24.21 31.84 18.98
CA PRO A 565 23.83 33.26 18.88
C PRO A 565 25.00 34.19 19.22
N LYS A 566 24.96 35.40 18.64
CA LYS A 566 25.88 36.47 19.02
C LYS A 566 25.71 36.79 20.52
N PRO A 567 26.81 36.98 21.27
CA PRO A 567 26.72 37.51 22.62
C PRO A 567 26.04 38.89 22.57
N LEU A 568 25.08 39.14 23.45
CA LEU A 568 24.57 40.49 23.65
C LEU A 568 25.73 41.35 24.15
N ALA A 569 26.01 42.47 23.45
CA ALA A 569 26.92 43.48 23.97
C ALA A 569 26.36 43.95 25.32
N LYS A 570 27.17 43.86 26.37
CA LYS A 570 26.83 44.36 27.70
C LYS A 570 26.83 45.88 27.72
#